data_AF-A0A2X4VH92-F1
#
_entry.id   AF-A0A2X4VH92-F1
#
_cell.length_a   1.000
_cell.length_b   1.000
_cell.length_c   1.000
_cell.angle_alpha   90.00
_cell.angle_beta   90.00
_cell.angle_gamma   90.00
#
_symmetry.space_group_name_H-M   'P 1'
#
loop_
_entity.id
_entity.type
_entity.pdbx_description
1 polymer ?
#
loop_
_entity_poly.entity_id
_entity_poly.type
_entity_poly.pdbx_seq_one_letter_code
_entity_poly.pdbx_strand_id
1 'polypeptide(L)'
;MNHPQPAVPLNEYNALEQWNELQRLAGMLLHTPFEAQGVITNISVDANGTRHIALHSEPDMITLWRYLGTSLLLLAVTVILGYNAWRFAQRYRLNQHRIADIQRYYESCFNPQLTPMSLRPMA
;
A
#
# COMPACT_ATOMS: atom_id res chain seq x y z
N MET A 1 -18.22 -46.46 27.41
CA MET A 1 -18.81 -45.10 27.43
C MET A 1 -19.49 -44.86 26.10
N ASN A 2 -20.78 -44.53 26.09
CA ASN A 2 -21.57 -44.31 24.88
C ASN A 2 -21.51 -42.83 24.49
N HIS A 3 -20.80 -42.51 23.41
CA HIS A 3 -20.85 -41.17 22.83
C HIS A 3 -22.03 -41.10 21.83
N PRO A 4 -22.82 -40.02 21.81
CA PRO A 4 -23.90 -39.88 20.85
C PRO A 4 -23.30 -39.83 19.44
N GLN A 5 -23.54 -40.88 18.66
CA GLN A 5 -23.09 -40.95 17.27
C GLN A 5 -23.88 -39.90 16.45
N PRO A 6 -23.22 -39.19 15.53
CA PRO A 6 -23.91 -38.24 14.67
C PRO A 6 -25.00 -38.97 13.85
N ALA A 7 -26.15 -38.31 13.66
CA ALA A 7 -27.32 -38.89 13.00
C ALA A 7 -27.09 -39.17 11.50
N VAL A 8 -26.04 -38.60 10.92
CA VAL A 8 -25.67 -38.66 9.50
C VAL A 8 -24.15 -38.92 9.42
N PRO A 9 -23.66 -39.74 8.46
CA PRO A 9 -22.23 -39.97 8.29
C PRO A 9 -21.48 -38.68 7.89
N LEU A 10 -20.28 -38.47 8.45
CA LEU A 10 -19.48 -37.24 8.28
C LEU A 10 -19.25 -36.81 6.82
N ASN A 11 -19.27 -37.76 5.89
CA ASN A 11 -19.02 -37.53 4.46
C ASN A 11 -20.22 -36.95 3.70
N GLU A 12 -21.40 -36.90 4.32
CA GLU A 12 -22.61 -36.32 3.73
C GLU A 12 -22.84 -34.85 4.14
N TYR A 13 -22.00 -34.29 5.02
CA TYR A 13 -22.06 -32.90 5.42
C TYR A 13 -21.35 -31.98 4.42
N ASN A 14 -21.79 -30.73 4.34
CA ASN A 14 -21.04 -29.67 3.66
C ASN A 14 -19.68 -29.50 4.36
N ALA A 15 -18.62 -29.14 3.62
CA ALA A 15 -17.25 -29.06 4.14
C ALA A 15 -17.11 -28.21 5.43
N LEU A 16 -17.90 -27.14 5.55
CA LEU A 16 -17.93 -26.30 6.75
C LEU A 16 -18.59 -27.00 7.95
N GLU A 17 -19.69 -27.70 7.74
CA GLU A 17 -20.41 -28.45 8.78
C GLU A 17 -19.61 -29.68 9.22
N GLN A 18 -18.96 -30.36 8.27
CA GLN A 18 -18.06 -31.48 8.52
C GLN A 18 -16.88 -31.05 9.41
N TRP A 19 -16.30 -29.87 9.15
CA TRP A 19 -15.23 -29.31 9.98
C TRP A 19 -15.70 -29.04 11.41
N ASN A 20 -16.89 -28.45 11.58
CA ASN A 20 -17.45 -28.17 12.90
C ASN A 20 -17.71 -29.45 13.70
N GLU A 21 -18.23 -30.50 13.06
CA GLU A 21 -18.44 -31.80 13.71
C GLU A 21 -17.11 -32.49 14.08
N LEU A 22 -16.09 -32.41 13.22
CA LEU A 22 -14.76 -32.91 13.54
C LEU A 22 -14.14 -32.19 14.74
N GLN A 23 -14.31 -30.87 14.82
CA GLN A 23 -13.82 -30.07 15.94
C GLN A 23 -14.58 -30.40 17.24
N ARG A 24 -15.89 -30.63 17.16
CA ARG A 24 -16.71 -31.09 18.29
C ARG A 24 -16.27 -32.47 18.80
N LEU A 25 -16.05 -33.41 17.89
CA LEU A 25 -15.56 -34.76 18.22
C LEU A 25 -14.16 -34.70 18.83
N ALA A 26 -13.24 -33.93 18.25
CA ALA A 26 -11.91 -33.74 18.77
C ALA A 26 -11.93 -33.16 20.20
N GLY A 27 -12.78 -32.17 20.47
CA GLY A 27 -12.95 -31.60 21.81
C GLY A 27 -13.51 -32.60 22.83
N MET A 28 -14.44 -33.47 22.41
CA MET A 28 -15.01 -34.51 23.27
C MET A 28 -14.00 -35.63 23.57
N LEU A 29 -13.17 -36.01 22.60
CA LEU A 29 -12.20 -37.10 22.77
C LEU A 29 -10.93 -36.65 23.50
N LEU A 30 -10.40 -35.46 23.22
CA LEU A 30 -9.11 -35.02 23.76
C LEU A 30 -9.20 -34.34 25.14
N HIS A 31 -10.38 -33.96 25.65
CA HIS A 31 -10.52 -33.16 26.89
C HIS A 31 -9.66 -31.88 26.92
N THR A 32 -9.21 -31.40 25.77
CA THR A 32 -8.45 -30.15 25.62
C THR A 32 -9.18 -29.28 24.61
N PRO A 33 -9.60 -28.05 24.99
CA PRO A 33 -10.20 -27.13 24.03
C PRO A 33 -9.14 -26.73 23.00
N PHE A 34 -9.21 -27.32 21.81
CA PHE A 34 -8.35 -26.97 20.69
C PHE A 34 -8.96 -25.79 19.94
N GLU A 35 -8.66 -24.58 20.39
CA GLU A 35 -8.88 -23.34 19.66
C GLU A 35 -7.61 -23.06 18.85
N ALA A 36 -7.58 -23.45 17.57
CA ALA A 36 -6.52 -23.07 16.65
C ALA A 36 -7.14 -22.27 15.50
N GLN A 37 -7.06 -20.94 15.60
CA GLN A 37 -7.38 -20.02 14.51
C GLN A 37 -6.07 -19.60 13.82
N GLY A 38 -5.99 -19.78 12.49
CA GLY A 38 -4.87 -19.36 11.64
C GLY A 38 -4.48 -20.38 10.56
N VAL A 39 -3.73 -19.93 9.54
CA VAL A 39 -3.17 -20.81 8.48
C VAL A 39 -1.99 -21.60 9.04
N ILE A 40 -2.08 -22.93 9.01
CA ILE A 40 -1.02 -23.85 9.46
C ILE A 40 0.19 -23.73 8.52
N THR A 41 1.27 -23.09 8.95
CA THR A 41 2.48 -22.89 8.13
C THR A 41 3.56 -23.95 8.36
N ASN A 42 3.61 -24.62 9.51
CA ASN A 42 4.50 -25.76 9.73
C ASN A 42 4.03 -26.62 10.94
N ILE A 43 4.08 -27.94 10.81
CA ILE A 43 3.91 -28.88 11.92
C ILE A 43 5.21 -29.68 12.04
N SER A 44 5.99 -29.44 13.09
CA SER A 44 7.15 -30.27 13.41
C SER A 44 6.92 -31.00 14.73
N VAL A 45 7.37 -32.25 14.77
CA VAL A 45 7.24 -33.13 15.94
C VAL A 45 8.65 -33.32 16.49
N ASP A 46 8.85 -32.96 17.75
CA ASP A 46 10.12 -33.20 18.42
C ASP A 46 10.26 -34.67 18.84
N ALA A 47 11.47 -35.12 19.09
CA ALA A 47 11.84 -36.51 19.36
C ALA A 47 11.17 -37.12 20.62
N ASN A 48 10.48 -36.30 21.43
CA ASN A 48 9.74 -36.72 22.63
C ASN A 48 8.21 -36.80 22.44
N GLY A 49 7.72 -36.66 21.20
CA GLY A 49 6.30 -36.81 20.86
C GLY A 49 5.40 -35.61 21.17
N THR A 50 5.95 -34.52 21.72
CA THR A 50 5.24 -33.25 21.92
C THR A 50 5.18 -32.43 20.64
N ARG A 51 3.97 -32.19 20.14
CA ARG A 51 3.72 -31.37 18.94
C ARG A 51 3.72 -29.89 19.33
N HIS A 52 4.81 -29.18 19.04
CA HIS A 52 4.88 -27.73 19.22
C HIS A 52 4.19 -27.03 18.05
N ILE A 53 3.04 -26.42 18.32
CA ILE A 53 2.29 -25.64 17.33
C ILE A 53 2.71 -24.19 17.48
N ALA A 54 3.58 -23.72 16.60
CA ALA A 54 3.89 -22.31 16.49
C ALA A 54 2.76 -21.62 15.71
N LEU A 55 1.77 -21.10 16.44
CA LEU A 55 0.75 -20.21 15.88
C LEU A 55 1.44 -18.88 15.54
N HIS A 56 1.66 -18.61 14.26
CA HIS A 56 1.95 -17.26 13.84
C HIS A 56 0.62 -16.52 13.87
N SER A 57 0.39 -15.67 14.88
CA SER A 57 -0.79 -14.80 14.92
C SER A 57 -0.90 -14.09 13.58
N GLU A 58 -2.05 -14.30 12.92
CA GLU A 58 -2.41 -13.61 11.69
C GLU A 58 -2.22 -12.11 11.90
N PRO A 59 -1.74 -11.33 10.92
CA PRO A 59 -1.39 -9.93 11.14
C PRO A 59 -2.63 -9.17 11.60
N ASP A 60 -2.62 -8.94 12.91
CA ASP A 60 -3.69 -8.40 13.72
C ASP A 60 -4.13 -7.03 13.19
N MET A 61 -5.40 -6.68 13.36
CA MET A 61 -6.08 -5.53 12.73
C MET A 61 -5.29 -4.21 12.83
N ILE A 62 -4.42 -4.06 13.83
CA ILE A 62 -3.45 -2.98 14.01
C ILE A 62 -2.56 -2.77 12.78
N THR A 63 -2.09 -3.85 12.17
CA THR A 63 -1.23 -3.81 10.98
C THR A 63 -2.01 -3.26 9.78
N LEU A 64 -3.29 -3.64 9.68
CA LEU A 64 -4.20 -3.19 8.63
C LEU A 64 -4.52 -1.70 8.78
N TRP A 65 -4.81 -1.23 10.00
CA TRP A 65 -4.95 0.19 10.30
C TRP A 65 -3.69 0.99 10.01
N ARG A 66 -2.52 0.43 10.31
CA ARG A 66 -1.25 1.08 10.00
C ARG A 66 -1.06 1.24 8.50
N TYR A 67 -1.35 0.20 7.71
CA TYR A 67 -1.30 0.28 6.25
C TYR A 67 -2.30 1.29 5.68
N LEU A 68 -3.53 1.31 6.20
CA LEU A 68 -4.54 2.27 5.79
C LEU A 68 -4.08 3.71 6.06
N GLY A 69 -3.58 3.97 7.26
CA GLY A 69 -3.05 5.27 7.66
C GLY A 69 -1.85 5.70 6.81
N THR A 70 -0.87 4.82 6.59
CA THR A 70 0.30 5.12 5.76
C THR A 70 -0.07 5.36 4.30
N SER A 71 -1.03 4.60 3.76
CA SER A 71 -1.48 4.75 2.38
C SER A 71 -2.17 6.09 2.17
N LEU A 72 -3.08 6.47 3.08
CA LEU A 72 -3.74 7.77 3.07
C LEU A 72 -2.74 8.92 3.18
N LEU A 73 -1.77 8.80 4.09
CA LEU A 73 -0.73 9.81 4.28
C LEU A 73 0.14 9.95 3.04
N LEU A 74 0.58 8.84 2.43
CA LEU A 74 1.35 8.86 1.19
C LEU A 74 0.57 9.56 0.08
N LEU A 75 -0.71 9.24 -0.10
CA LEU A 75 -1.56 9.88 -1.09
C LEU A 75 -1.64 11.41 -0.86
N ALA A 76 -1.86 11.84 0.38
CA ALA A 76 -1.89 13.26 0.73
C ALA A 76 -0.55 13.95 0.41
N VAL A 77 0.58 13.34 0.78
CA VAL A 77 1.92 13.86 0.48
C VAL A 77 2.14 13.95 -1.03
N THR A 78 1.75 12.94 -1.80
CA THR A 78 1.87 12.95 -3.26
C THR A 78 1.06 14.08 -3.90
N VAL A 79 -0.17 14.31 -3.44
CA VAL A 79 -1.02 15.40 -3.93
C VAL A 79 -0.40 16.77 -3.60
N ILE A 80 0.04 16.97 -2.35
CA ILE A 80 0.69 18.22 -1.93
C ILE A 80 1.97 18.45 -2.74
N LEU A 81 2.81 17.43 -2.89
CA LEU A 81 4.06 17.52 -3.64
C LEU A 81 3.81 17.82 -5.12
N GLY A 82 2.82 17.16 -5.74
CA GLY A 82 2.41 17.43 -7.11
C GLY A 82 1.90 18.86 -7.31
N TYR A 83 1.05 19.35 -6.41
CA TYR A 83 0.55 20.73 -6.44
C TYR A 83 1.69 21.75 -6.29
N ASN A 84 2.60 21.54 -5.36
CA ASN A 84 3.76 22.41 -5.15
C ASN A 84 4.72 22.37 -6.35
N ALA A 85 4.98 21.19 -6.92
CA ALA A 85 5.80 21.03 -8.10
C ALA A 85 5.21 21.76 -9.31
N TRP A 86 3.90 21.68 -9.52
CA TRP A 86 3.20 22.45 -10.55
C TRP A 86 3.38 23.94 -10.36
N ARG A 87 3.09 24.45 -9.16
CA ARG A 87 3.22 25.87 -8.80
C ARG A 87 4.66 26.36 -8.96
N PHE A 88 5.63 25.53 -8.57
CA PHE A 88 7.05 25.80 -8.73
C PHE A 88 7.43 25.87 -10.21
N ALA A 89 7.03 24.89 -11.02
CA ALA A 89 7.30 24.88 -12.46
C ALA A 89 6.67 26.09 -13.16
N GLN A 90 5.43 26.44 -12.82
CA GLN A 90 4.77 27.63 -13.35
C GLN A 90 5.56 28.91 -13.01
N ARG A 91 5.96 29.08 -11.75
CA ARG A 91 6.76 30.22 -11.30
C ARG A 91 8.13 30.25 -11.99
N TYR A 92 8.76 29.09 -12.14
CA TYR A 92 10.05 28.96 -12.79
C TYR A 92 9.98 29.36 -14.26
N ARG A 93 8.97 28.88 -15.00
CA ARG A 93 8.74 29.27 -16.40
C ARG A 93 8.52 30.76 -16.56
N LEU A 94 7.66 31.35 -15.74
CA LEU A 94 7.43 32.80 -15.76
C LEU A 94 8.70 33.60 -15.43
N ASN A 95 9.48 33.12 -14.45
CA ASN A 95 10.74 33.77 -14.09
C ASN A 95 11.78 33.71 -15.21
N GLN A 96 11.86 32.58 -15.93
CA GLN A 96 12.74 32.43 -17.09
C GLN A 96 12.39 33.42 -18.20
N HIS A 97 11.10 33.58 -18.51
CA HIS A 97 10.66 34.59 -19.48
C HIS A 97 11.05 36.01 -19.04
N ARG A 98 10.82 36.36 -17.77
CA ARG A 98 11.20 37.68 -17.24
C ARG A 98 12.70 37.93 -17.32
N ILE A 99 13.54 36.94 -16.99
CA ILE A 99 14.99 37.08 -17.07
C ILE A 99 15.44 37.23 -18.52
N ALA A 100 14.88 36.46 -19.45
CA ALA A 100 15.21 36.57 -20.88
C ALA A 100 14.85 37.95 -21.46
N ASP A 101 13.69 38.50 -21.08
CA ASP A 101 13.28 39.84 -21.50
C ASP A 101 14.20 40.93 -20.94
N ILE A 102 14.58 40.80 -19.66
CA ILE A 102 15.54 41.72 -19.02
C ILE A 102 16.89 41.66 -19.72
N GLN A 103 17.41 40.45 -19.99
CA GLN A 103 18.67 40.28 -20.71
C GLN A 103 18.62 40.90 -22.10
N ARG A 104 17.53 40.67 -22.86
CA ARG A 104 17.35 41.25 -24.19
C ARG A 104 17.28 42.78 -24.15
N TYR A 105 16.64 43.35 -23.14
CA TYR A 105 16.61 44.81 -22.94
C TYR A 105 18.03 45.36 -22.71
N TYR A 106 18.80 44.78 -21.79
CA TYR A 106 20.16 45.24 -21.51
C TYR A 106 21.12 45.01 -22.68
N GLU A 107 21.02 43.88 -23.38
CA GLU A 107 21.76 43.59 -24.62
C GLU A 107 21.51 44.66 -25.69
N SER A 108 20.26 45.11 -25.86
CA SER A 108 19.92 46.16 -26.82
C SER A 108 20.52 47.53 -26.48
N CYS A 109 20.71 47.83 -25.19
CA CYS A 109 21.34 49.07 -24.75
C CYS A 109 22.88 49.03 -24.84
N PHE A 110 23.49 47.86 -24.59
CA PHE A 110 24.95 47.70 -24.60
C PHE A 110 25.53 47.29 -25.96
N ASN A 111 24.72 46.68 -26.83
CA ASN A 111 25.12 46.30 -28.18
C ASN A 111 24.06 46.79 -29.20
N PRO A 112 23.95 48.11 -29.44
CA PRO A 112 23.11 48.67 -30.50
C PRO A 112 23.75 48.39 -31.87
N GLN A 113 23.91 47.13 -32.27
CA GLN A 113 24.47 46.79 -33.58
C GLN A 113 23.36 46.70 -34.62
N LEU A 114 23.38 47.68 -35.54
CA LEU A 114 22.87 47.61 -36.91
C LEU A 114 21.36 47.34 -37.04
N THR A 115 20.52 48.26 -36.56
CA THR A 115 19.39 48.60 -37.45
C THR A 115 20.03 49.23 -38.69
N PRO A 116 19.88 48.68 -39.91
CA PRO A 116 20.09 49.52 -41.08
C PRO A 116 19.06 50.62 -40.91
N MET A 117 19.55 51.79 -40.49
CA MET A 117 18.81 53.03 -40.57
C MET A 117 18.28 53.04 -42.00
N SER A 118 16.98 52.77 -42.13
CA SER A 118 16.24 52.97 -43.35
C SER A 118 16.41 54.45 -43.66
N LEU A 119 17.47 54.77 -44.40
CA LEU A 119 17.64 56.02 -45.12
C LEU A 119 16.47 56.05 -46.10
N ARG A 120 15.35 56.58 -45.61
CA ARG A 120 14.26 57.05 -46.44
C ARG A 120 14.88 58.13 -47.33
N PRO A 121 15.04 57.91 -48.65
CA PRO A 121 15.47 58.99 -49.51
C PRO A 121 14.31 59.97 -49.54
N MET A 122 14.59 61.22 -49.15
CA MET A 122 13.72 62.32 -49.55
C MET A 122 14.02 62.59 -51.02
N ALA A 123 13.09 62.19 -51.87
CA ALA A 123 12.94 62.66 -53.24
C ALA A 123 11.49 63.12 -53.40
#